data_AF-A0A1Q3HU23-F1
#
_entry.id   AF-A0A1Q3HU23-F1
#
_cell.length_a   1.000
_cell.length_b   1.000
_cell.length_c   1.000
_cell.angle_alpha   90.00
_cell.angle_beta   90.00
_cell.angle_gamma   90.00
#
_symmetry.space_group_name_H-M   'P 1'
#
loop_
_entity.id
_entity.type
_entity.pdbx_description
1 polymer ?
#
loop_
_entity_poly.entity_id
_entity_poly.type
_entity_poly.pdbx_seq_one_letter_code
_entity_poly.pdbx_strand_id
1 'polypeptide(L)'
;MSRPHPLNFKKWIDEHRHLLKPPVGNQMVWQDRDFIVMVVGGPNSRTDFHIDESEEFFYQVEGDINLRIMEDGKPQDIPIREGEIFLLPPRVPHSPQRPAGTVGLVIERKRREGELDGFAWFCPQCNTPLYEEFLQVTNIVTQLPPIFERFYGNPEHCTCKQCGFRVTREPRKS
;
A
#
# COMPACT_ATOMS: atom_id res chain seq x y z
N MET A 1 11.74 8.96 24.88
CA MET A 1 10.74 9.69 24.08
C MET A 1 9.61 10.17 24.99
N SER A 2 9.00 11.33 24.71
CA SER A 2 7.85 11.81 25.49
C SER A 2 6.58 11.01 25.19
N ARG A 3 5.74 10.83 26.21
CA ARG A 3 4.45 10.14 26.12
C ARG A 3 3.46 11.00 25.30
N PRO A 4 2.80 10.45 24.25
CA PRO A 4 1.77 11.17 23.53
C PRO A 4 0.49 11.32 24.38
N HIS A 5 -0.27 12.37 24.11
CA HIS A 5 -1.62 12.53 24.65
C HIS A 5 -2.64 11.80 23.76
N PRO A 6 -3.76 11.32 24.33
CA PRO A 6 -4.88 10.85 23.53
C PRO A 6 -5.31 11.93 22.53
N LEU A 7 -5.58 11.52 21.30
CA LEU A 7 -6.05 12.42 20.24
C LEU A 7 -7.52 12.14 19.93
N ASN A 8 -8.25 13.18 19.56
CA ASN A 8 -9.57 13.00 18.95
C ASN A 8 -9.36 12.65 17.47
N PHE A 9 -9.60 11.40 17.12
CA PHE A 9 -9.21 10.88 15.81
C PHE A 9 -10.00 11.53 14.66
N LYS A 10 -11.29 11.78 14.85
CA LYS A 10 -12.13 12.48 13.86
C LYS A 10 -11.63 13.89 13.60
N LYS A 11 -11.37 14.65 14.67
CA LYS A 11 -10.82 16.01 14.56
C LYS A 11 -9.46 16.01 13.85
N TRP A 12 -8.59 15.06 14.19
CA TRP A 12 -7.29 14.94 13.53
C TRP A 12 -7.43 14.64 12.04
N ILE A 13 -8.34 13.74 11.64
CA ILE A 13 -8.65 13.44 10.23
C ILE A 13 -9.09 14.72 9.52
N ASP A 14 -10.02 15.48 10.11
CA ASP A 14 -10.53 16.71 9.49
C ASP A 14 -9.44 17.77 9.29
N GLU A 15 -8.55 17.94 10.28
CA GLU A 15 -7.40 18.86 10.19
C GLU A 15 -6.40 18.43 9.11
N HIS A 16 -6.22 17.13 8.87
CA HIS A 16 -5.25 16.58 7.92
C HIS A 16 -5.87 16.13 6.60
N ARG A 17 -7.19 16.31 6.40
CA ARG A 17 -7.94 15.82 5.23
C ARG A 17 -7.37 16.30 3.89
N HIS A 18 -6.73 17.47 3.90
CA HIS A 18 -6.06 18.03 2.72
C HIS A 18 -4.83 17.22 2.27
N LEU A 19 -4.22 16.42 3.15
CA LEU A 19 -3.09 15.51 2.87
C LEU A 19 -3.57 14.10 2.47
N LEU A 20 -4.80 13.73 2.79
CA LEU A 20 -5.38 12.39 2.53
C LEU A 20 -5.91 12.24 1.10
N LYS A 21 -5.32 12.97 0.17
CA LYS A 21 -5.63 12.94 -1.27
C LYS A 21 -4.34 13.17 -2.07
N PRO A 22 -4.32 12.87 -3.38
CA PRO A 22 -3.18 13.14 -4.23
C PRO A 22 -2.67 14.59 -4.08
N PRO A 23 -1.35 14.83 -4.14
CA PRO A 23 -0.28 13.85 -4.41
C PRO A 23 0.26 13.11 -3.18
N VAL A 24 -0.21 13.41 -1.97
CA VAL A 24 0.34 12.85 -0.71
C VAL A 24 -0.35 11.53 -0.36
N GLY A 25 -1.68 11.54 -0.23
CA GLY A 25 -2.52 10.35 -0.07
C GLY A 25 -2.48 9.66 1.29
N ASN A 26 -1.45 9.85 2.10
CA ASN A 26 -1.34 9.26 3.44
C ASN A 26 -0.57 10.17 4.41
N GLN A 27 -0.80 9.98 5.71
CA GLN A 27 -0.12 10.73 6.76
C GLN A 27 0.10 9.84 8.00
N MET A 28 1.34 9.79 8.49
CA MET A 28 1.67 9.18 9.77
C MET A 28 1.18 10.05 10.94
N VAL A 29 0.53 9.41 11.91
CA VAL A 29 -0.01 10.07 13.11
C VAL A 29 1.10 10.43 14.10
N TRP A 30 2.06 9.53 14.30
CA TRP A 30 3.21 9.74 15.17
C TRP A 30 4.50 9.33 14.44
N GLN A 31 5.55 10.13 14.63
CA GLN A 31 6.90 9.82 14.17
C GLN A 31 7.69 9.07 15.25
N ASP A 32 8.72 8.33 14.84
CA ASP A 32 9.68 7.67 15.73
C ASP A 32 9.04 6.75 16.78
N ARG A 33 8.08 5.90 16.36
CA ARG A 33 7.47 4.87 17.20
C ARG A 33 7.62 3.49 16.57
N ASP A 34 7.42 2.43 17.35
CA ASP A 34 7.52 1.05 16.85
C ASP A 34 6.29 0.66 16.02
N PHE A 35 5.12 1.14 16.43
CA PHE A 35 3.93 1.10 15.58
C PHE A 35 3.98 2.24 14.57
N ILE A 36 3.81 1.87 13.31
CA ILE A 36 3.61 2.78 12.20
C ILE A 36 2.10 2.95 12.08
N VAL A 37 1.58 4.05 12.61
CA VAL A 37 0.15 4.36 12.57
C VAL A 37 -0.09 5.40 11.49
N MET A 38 -0.76 4.99 10.41
CA MET A 38 -0.98 5.81 9.22
C MET A 38 -2.47 5.99 8.96
N VAL A 39 -2.85 7.20 8.55
CA VAL A 39 -4.16 7.45 7.95
C VAL A 39 -3.96 7.60 6.46
N VAL A 40 -4.73 6.86 5.68
CA VAL A 40 -4.61 6.77 4.22
C VAL A 40 -5.95 7.13 3.60
N GLY A 41 -5.96 8.06 2.66
CA GLY A 41 -7.14 8.40 1.90
C GLY A 41 -7.06 8.00 0.43
N GLY A 42 -7.96 8.57 -0.37
CA GLY A 42 -8.03 8.35 -1.82
C GLY A 42 -8.46 9.60 -2.60
N PRO A 43 -8.40 9.56 -3.95
CA PRO A 43 -8.17 8.36 -4.75
C PRO A 43 -6.71 7.95 -4.82
N ASN A 44 -6.44 6.65 -4.74
CA ASN A 44 -5.13 6.05 -4.99
C ASN A 44 -5.32 4.63 -5.55
N SER A 45 -4.88 4.42 -6.79
CA SER A 45 -4.75 3.10 -7.42
C SER A 45 -3.28 2.85 -7.70
N ARG A 46 -2.83 1.63 -7.41
CA ARG A 46 -1.47 1.18 -7.69
C ARG A 46 -1.52 -0.23 -8.27
N THR A 47 -0.56 -0.57 -9.12
CA THR A 47 -0.50 -1.88 -9.77
C THR A 47 0.44 -2.86 -9.07
N ASP A 48 1.25 -2.36 -8.16
CA ASP A 48 2.20 -3.15 -7.40
C ASP A 48 1.52 -3.78 -6.17
N PHE A 49 2.05 -4.93 -5.77
CA PHE A 49 1.68 -5.68 -4.59
C PHE A 49 2.81 -5.58 -3.59
N HIS A 50 2.49 -5.13 -2.39
CA HIS A 50 3.42 -5.10 -1.27
C HIS A 50 3.38 -6.44 -0.55
N ILE A 51 4.55 -6.89 -0.09
CA ILE A 51 4.77 -8.11 0.67
C ILE A 51 5.48 -7.68 1.95
N ASP A 52 4.73 -7.57 3.04
CA ASP A 52 5.29 -7.27 4.37
C ASP A 52 5.64 -8.57 5.10
N GLU A 53 6.76 -8.59 5.83
CA GLU A 53 7.12 -9.67 6.76
C GLU A 53 6.29 -9.62 8.07
N SER A 54 5.48 -8.58 8.24
CA SER A 54 4.61 -8.36 9.40
C SER A 54 3.12 -8.36 9.04
N GLU A 55 2.28 -8.41 10.08
CA GLU A 55 0.85 -8.21 9.92
C GLU A 55 0.53 -6.73 9.64
N GLU A 56 -0.49 -6.49 8.84
CA GLU A 56 -1.03 -5.15 8.62
C GLU A 56 -2.49 -5.08 9.10
N PHE A 57 -2.76 -4.17 10.03
CA PHE A 57 -4.11 -3.92 10.52
C PHE A 57 -4.76 -2.79 9.74
N PHE A 58 -5.99 -3.00 9.29
CA PHE A 58 -6.82 -2.04 8.58
C PHE A 58 -8.07 -1.74 9.42
N TYR A 59 -8.43 -0.46 9.51
CA TYR A 59 -9.74 -0.02 9.95
C TYR A 59 -10.25 1.05 8.98
N GLN A 60 -11.34 0.75 8.28
CA GLN A 60 -11.88 1.65 7.28
C GLN A 60 -12.88 2.62 7.93
N VAL A 61 -12.54 3.91 7.98
CA VAL A 61 -13.26 4.93 8.76
C VAL A 61 -14.36 5.60 7.93
N GLU A 62 -14.05 5.92 6.67
CA GLU A 62 -14.97 6.58 5.74
C GLU A 62 -14.87 5.92 4.36
N GLY A 63 -16.01 5.56 3.77
CA GLY A 63 -16.15 4.93 2.46
C GLY A 63 -15.52 3.54 2.33
N ASP A 64 -15.78 2.87 1.22
CA ASP A 64 -15.35 1.48 0.98
C ASP A 64 -14.06 1.41 0.18
N ILE A 65 -13.22 0.42 0.50
CA ILE A 65 -12.02 0.09 -0.28
C ILE A 65 -12.03 -1.38 -0.69
N ASN A 66 -11.10 -1.72 -1.57
CA ASN A 66 -10.83 -3.10 -1.92
C ASN A 66 -9.34 -3.38 -1.74
N LEU A 67 -9.01 -4.43 -0.99
CA LEU A 67 -7.65 -4.93 -0.85
C LEU A 67 -7.50 -6.12 -1.80
N ARG A 68 -6.83 -5.90 -2.94
CA ARG A 68 -6.52 -6.99 -3.85
C ARG A 68 -5.33 -7.76 -3.33
N ILE A 69 -5.47 -9.06 -3.13
CA ILE A 69 -4.38 -9.95 -2.72
C ILE A 69 -4.04 -10.95 -3.82
N MET A 70 -2.87 -11.57 -3.73
CA MET A 70 -2.55 -12.78 -4.49
C MET A 70 -2.55 -13.98 -3.55
N GLU A 71 -3.45 -14.92 -3.79
CA GLU A 71 -3.59 -16.15 -3.02
C GLU A 71 -3.56 -17.34 -3.99
N ASP A 72 -2.68 -18.32 -3.74
CA ASP A 72 -2.46 -19.49 -4.61
C ASP A 72 -2.26 -19.14 -6.11
N GLY A 73 -1.55 -18.04 -6.36
CA GLY A 73 -1.26 -17.54 -7.71
C GLY A 73 -2.45 -16.91 -8.42
N LYS A 74 -3.55 -16.65 -7.71
CA LYS A 74 -4.75 -16.01 -8.25
C LYS A 74 -5.04 -14.71 -7.51
N PRO A 75 -5.51 -13.66 -8.22
CA PRO A 75 -5.94 -12.44 -7.57
C PRO A 75 -7.28 -12.68 -6.87
N GLN A 76 -7.38 -12.18 -5.64
CA GLN A 76 -8.62 -12.13 -4.88
C GLN A 76 -8.84 -10.72 -4.36
N ASP A 77 -10.07 -10.24 -4.50
CA ASP A 77 -10.49 -8.94 -4.00
C ASP A 77 -11.15 -9.11 -2.63
N ILE A 78 -10.62 -8.44 -1.61
CA ILE A 78 -11.18 -8.38 -0.26
C ILE A 78 -11.80 -6.99 -0.06
N PRO A 79 -13.14 -6.87 -0.15
CA PRO A 79 -13.81 -5.63 0.21
C PRO A 79 -13.61 -5.34 1.70
N ILE A 80 -13.22 -4.11 2.03
CA ILE A 80 -13.18 -3.59 3.40
C ILE A 80 -14.08 -2.35 3.41
N ARG A 81 -15.29 -2.51 3.92
CA ARG A 81 -16.34 -1.50 3.93
C ARG A 81 -16.18 -0.52 5.09
N GLU A 82 -16.83 0.62 4.97
CA GLU A 82 -16.89 1.61 6.06
C GLU A 82 -17.30 0.95 7.39
N GLY A 83 -16.50 1.17 8.43
CA GLY A 83 -16.66 0.59 9.76
C GLY A 83 -15.99 -0.77 9.97
N GLU A 84 -15.56 -1.46 8.90
CA GLU A 84 -14.93 -2.78 9.00
C GLU A 84 -13.45 -2.69 9.43
N ILE A 85 -13.03 -3.71 10.18
CA ILE A 85 -11.63 -3.95 10.51
C ILE A 85 -11.15 -5.23 9.82
N PHE A 86 -9.88 -5.27 9.46
CA PHE A 86 -9.26 -6.43 8.83
C PHE A 86 -7.81 -6.54 9.28
N LEU A 87 -7.33 -7.76 9.52
CA LEU A 87 -5.93 -8.03 9.84
C LEU A 87 -5.36 -8.92 8.74
N LEU A 88 -4.43 -8.38 7.96
CA LEU A 88 -3.75 -9.11 6.91
C LEU A 88 -2.57 -9.90 7.51
N PRO A 89 -2.48 -11.22 7.27
CA PRO A 89 -1.32 -12.02 7.69
C PRO A 89 -0.02 -11.60 6.99
N PRO A 90 1.14 -11.93 7.57
CA PRO A 90 2.43 -11.68 6.93
C PRO A 90 2.56 -12.36 5.58
N ARG A 91 3.34 -11.73 4.71
CA ARG A 91 3.81 -12.22 3.40
C ARG A 91 2.69 -12.51 2.38
N VAL A 92 1.48 -12.02 2.63
CA VAL A 92 0.40 -12.03 1.63
C VAL A 92 0.62 -10.85 0.69
N PRO A 93 0.93 -11.08 -0.61
CA PRO A 93 1.09 -9.98 -1.56
C PRO A 93 -0.24 -9.24 -1.70
N HIS A 94 -0.26 -7.94 -1.46
CA HIS A 94 -1.48 -7.16 -1.42
C HIS A 94 -1.33 -5.77 -2.06
N SER A 95 -2.42 -5.27 -2.66
CA SER A 95 -2.47 -4.03 -3.43
C SER A 95 -3.74 -3.26 -3.09
N PRO A 96 -3.68 -2.29 -2.15
CA PRO A 96 -4.83 -1.51 -1.73
C PRO A 96 -5.36 -0.61 -2.86
N GLN A 97 -6.66 -0.67 -3.11
CA GLN A 97 -7.36 0.16 -4.08
C GLN A 97 -8.32 1.11 -3.34
N ARG A 98 -8.02 2.42 -3.38
CA ARG A 98 -8.74 3.43 -2.60
C ARG A 98 -9.47 4.41 -3.51
N PRO A 99 -10.82 4.36 -3.60
CA PRO A 99 -11.61 5.37 -4.28
C PRO A 99 -11.50 6.76 -3.64
N ALA A 100 -11.95 7.79 -4.37
CA ALA A 100 -11.96 9.17 -3.88
C ALA A 100 -12.87 9.33 -2.65
N GLY A 101 -12.43 10.15 -1.69
CA GLY A 101 -13.23 10.48 -0.49
C GLY A 101 -13.22 9.39 0.59
N THR A 102 -12.41 8.35 0.44
CA THR A 102 -12.22 7.32 1.47
C THR A 102 -11.19 7.75 2.51
N VAL A 103 -11.31 7.26 3.74
CA VAL A 103 -10.33 7.41 4.82
C VAL A 103 -10.21 6.10 5.59
N GLY A 104 -9.00 5.57 5.72
CA GLY A 104 -8.72 4.37 6.51
C GLY A 104 -7.52 4.56 7.42
N LEU A 105 -7.54 3.86 8.56
CA LEU A 105 -6.41 3.68 9.46
C LEU A 105 -5.68 2.40 9.06
N VAL A 106 -4.36 2.48 8.93
CA VAL A 106 -3.46 1.34 8.76
C VAL A 106 -2.46 1.34 9.91
N ILE A 107 -2.26 0.19 10.53
CA ILE A 107 -1.24 -0.01 11.57
C ILE A 107 -0.32 -1.15 11.13
N GLU A 108 0.95 -0.83 11.05
CA GLU A 108 2.04 -1.79 10.82
C GLU A 108 3.03 -1.70 11.99
N ARG A 109 4.01 -2.60 12.01
CA ARG A 109 5.20 -2.43 12.86
C ARG A 109 6.42 -2.09 12.04
N LYS A 110 7.37 -1.39 12.64
CA LYS A 110 8.72 -1.28 12.08
C LYS A 110 9.30 -2.68 11.83
N ARG A 111 10.00 -2.78 10.71
CA ARG A 111 10.70 -4.01 10.34
C ARG A 111 11.85 -4.26 11.32
N ARG A 112 12.06 -5.52 11.68
CA ARG A 112 13.20 -5.95 12.48
C ARG A 112 14.44 -5.99 11.60
N GLU A 113 15.60 -6.03 12.23
CA GLU A 113 16.86 -6.23 11.51
C GLU A 113 16.81 -7.53 10.69
N GLY A 114 17.13 -7.42 9.40
CA GLY A 114 17.10 -8.54 8.46
C GLY A 114 15.75 -8.80 7.77
N GLU A 115 14.66 -8.17 8.21
CA GLU A 115 13.38 -8.25 7.49
C GLU A 115 13.39 -7.31 6.27
N LEU A 116 12.90 -7.82 5.14
CA LEU A 116 12.85 -7.11 3.86
C LEU A 116 11.40 -6.95 3.42
N ASP A 117 11.02 -5.76 2.97
CA ASP A 117 9.75 -5.54 2.28
C ASP A 117 9.89 -5.94 0.82
N GLY A 118 8.91 -6.67 0.31
CA GLY A 118 8.81 -7.05 -1.09
C GLY A 118 7.85 -6.16 -1.87
N PHE A 119 8.21 -5.83 -3.11
CA PHE A 119 7.34 -5.17 -4.07
C PHE A 119 7.27 -6.02 -5.33
N ALA A 120 6.06 -6.48 -5.68
CA ALA A 120 5.84 -7.40 -6.78
C ALA A 120 4.82 -6.86 -7.78
N TRP A 121 4.96 -7.27 -9.04
CA TRP A 121 4.01 -6.99 -10.10
C TRP A 121 3.59 -8.28 -10.78
N PHE A 122 2.29 -8.36 -11.10
CA PHE A 122 1.69 -9.48 -11.80
C PHE A 122 1.05 -8.98 -13.10
N CYS A 123 1.03 -9.84 -14.10
CA CYS A 123 0.39 -9.53 -15.37
C CYS A 123 -1.13 -9.37 -15.17
N PRO A 124 -1.74 -8.24 -15.53
CA PRO A 124 -3.18 -8.05 -15.34
C PRO A 124 -4.05 -8.90 -16.27
N GLN A 125 -3.49 -9.53 -17.31
CA GLN A 125 -4.24 -10.40 -18.22
C GLN A 125 -4.24 -11.88 -17.81
N CYS A 126 -3.13 -12.36 -17.24
CA CYS A 126 -2.95 -13.79 -16.96
C CYS A 126 -2.33 -14.10 -15.60
N ASN A 127 -2.12 -13.09 -14.76
CA ASN A 127 -1.61 -13.17 -13.39
C ASN A 127 -0.19 -13.71 -13.23
N THR A 128 0.53 -13.94 -14.33
CA THR A 128 1.94 -14.35 -14.30
C THR A 128 2.78 -13.31 -13.54
N PRO A 129 3.62 -13.71 -12.58
CA PRO A 129 4.59 -12.81 -11.96
C PRO A 129 5.48 -12.15 -13.01
N LEU A 130 5.71 -10.85 -12.88
CA LEU A 130 6.51 -10.06 -13.82
C LEU A 130 7.86 -9.67 -13.23
N TYR A 131 7.82 -9.09 -12.04
CA TYR A 131 8.97 -8.53 -11.36
C TYR A 131 8.71 -8.54 -9.86
N GLU A 132 9.74 -8.83 -9.08
CA GLU A 132 9.73 -8.67 -7.64
C GLU A 132 11.06 -8.11 -7.17
N GLU A 133 11.03 -7.27 -6.14
CA GLU A 133 12.23 -6.73 -5.51
C GLU A 133 12.03 -6.70 -4.00
N PHE A 134 13.06 -7.12 -3.26
CA PHE A 134 13.07 -7.12 -1.79
C PHE A 134 14.17 -6.21 -1.26
N LEU A 135 13.82 -5.33 -0.32
CA LEU A 135 14.76 -4.41 0.29
C LEU A 135 14.37 -4.06 1.73
N GLN A 136 15.35 -3.62 2.51
CA GLN A 136 15.08 -3.07 3.83
C GLN A 136 14.56 -1.63 3.68
N VAL A 137 13.27 -1.43 3.97
CA VAL A 137 12.62 -0.12 3.89
C VAL A 137 12.82 0.64 5.21
N THR A 138 13.55 1.75 5.12
CA THR A 138 13.79 2.70 6.23
C THR A 138 13.12 4.05 5.97
N ASN A 139 12.86 4.39 4.71
CA ASN A 139 12.10 5.55 4.29
C ASN A 139 11.32 5.26 3.00
N ILE A 140 10.02 5.04 3.16
CA ILE A 140 9.12 4.69 2.06
C ILE A 140 9.03 5.79 0.98
N VAL A 141 9.11 7.07 1.37
CA VAL A 141 8.95 8.21 0.46
C VAL A 141 10.10 8.31 -0.53
N THR A 142 11.32 8.00 -0.09
CA THR A 142 12.51 8.10 -0.94
C THR A 142 12.87 6.78 -1.63
N GLN A 143 12.55 5.64 -1.03
CA GLN A 143 12.98 4.33 -1.53
C GLN A 143 12.02 3.67 -2.52
N LEU A 144 10.71 3.96 -2.47
CA LEU A 144 9.76 3.36 -3.42
C LEU A 144 9.85 3.91 -4.84
N PRO A 145 9.99 5.24 -5.08
CA PRO A 145 10.03 5.76 -6.44
C PRO A 145 11.10 5.10 -7.33
N PRO A 146 12.34 4.88 -6.88
CA PRO A 146 13.35 4.15 -7.66
C PRO A 146 12.97 2.70 -8.01
N ILE A 147 12.26 1.98 -7.15
CA ILE A 147 11.78 0.60 -7.43
C ILE A 147 10.79 0.66 -8.58
N PHE A 148 9.85 1.60 -8.52
CA PHE A 148 8.84 1.78 -9.56
C PHE A 148 9.48 2.18 -10.89
N GLU A 149 10.49 3.05 -10.88
CA GLU A 149 11.25 3.39 -12.09
C GLU A 149 11.98 2.18 -12.68
N ARG A 150 12.56 1.28 -11.86
CA ARG A 150 13.16 0.03 -12.36
C ARG A 150 12.14 -0.88 -13.02
N PHE A 151 10.91 -0.94 -12.51
CA PHE A 151 9.84 -1.73 -13.12
C PHE A 151 9.34 -1.09 -14.43
N TYR A 152 8.82 0.14 -14.37
CA TYR A 152 8.19 0.79 -15.52
C TYR A 152 9.19 1.24 -16.59
N GLY A 153 10.43 1.52 -16.20
CA GLY A 153 11.51 1.96 -17.09
C GLY A 153 12.18 0.83 -17.86
N ASN A 154 11.99 -0.44 -17.47
CA ASN A 154 12.57 -1.60 -18.15
C ASN A 154 11.48 -2.45 -18.84
N PRO A 155 11.44 -2.50 -20.20
CA PRO A 155 10.51 -3.37 -20.93
C PRO A 155 10.58 -4.84 -20.54
N GLU A 156 11.74 -5.36 -20.11
CA GLU A 156 11.87 -6.75 -19.68
C GLU A 156 11.16 -7.04 -18.35
N HIS A 157 11.07 -6.04 -17.46
CA HIS A 157 10.39 -6.16 -16.18
C HIS A 157 8.87 -5.99 -16.33
N CYS A 158 8.43 -5.11 -17.22
CA CYS A 158 7.01 -4.79 -17.38
C CYS A 158 6.29 -5.52 -18.53
N THR A 159 6.97 -6.38 -19.29
CA THR A 159 6.35 -7.19 -20.36
C THR A 159 6.20 -8.64 -19.93
N CYS A 160 4.96 -9.14 -19.94
CA CYS A 160 4.67 -10.52 -19.60
C CYS A 160 5.26 -11.48 -20.63
N LYS A 161 6.14 -12.38 -20.18
CA LYS A 161 6.75 -13.41 -21.04
C LYS A 161 5.75 -14.49 -21.52
N GLN A 162 4.62 -14.64 -20.83
CA GLN A 162 3.62 -15.66 -21.15
C GLN A 162 2.60 -15.19 -22.20
N CYS A 163 2.13 -13.95 -22.13
CA CYS A 163 1.08 -13.43 -23.04
C CYS A 163 1.50 -12.20 -23.86
N GLY A 164 2.69 -11.63 -23.62
CA GLY A 164 3.18 -10.44 -24.30
C GLY A 164 2.57 -9.12 -23.82
N PHE A 165 1.63 -9.14 -22.87
CA PHE A 165 1.05 -7.91 -22.33
C PHE A 165 2.10 -7.06 -21.62
N ARG A 166 2.17 -5.76 -21.96
CA ARG A 166 3.07 -4.80 -21.31
C ARG A 166 2.29 -3.91 -20.33
N VAL A 167 2.67 -4.00 -19.06
CA VAL A 167 2.17 -3.11 -18.00
C VAL A 167 2.77 -1.72 -18.20
N THR A 168 1.92 -0.70 -18.19
CA THR A 168 2.33 0.70 -18.26
C THR A 168 1.96 1.41 -16.97
N ARG A 169 2.68 2.48 -16.65
CA ARG A 169 2.33 3.35 -15.53
C ARG A 169 1.07 4.13 -15.90
N GLU A 170 0.02 4.05 -15.10
CA GLU A 170 -1.14 4.93 -15.31
C GLU A 170 -0.68 6.40 -15.20
N PRO A 171 -1.18 7.30 -16.07
CA PRO A 171 -0.89 8.71 -15.92
C PRO A 171 -1.39 9.17 -14.55
N ARG A 172 -0.53 9.86 -13.79
CA ARG A 172 -0.93 10.46 -12.51
C ARG A 172 -2.13 11.37 -12.78
N LYS A 173 -3.32 10.97 -12.32
CA LYS A 173 -4.49 11.85 -12.34
C LYS A 173 -4.20 12.95 -11.32
N SER A 174 -3.95 14.16 -11.83
CA SER A 174 -3.77 15.40 -11.06
C SER A 174 -5.02 15.77 -10.30
#